data_AF-A0A2D6NAW9-F1
#
_entry.id   AF-A0A2D6NAW9-F1
#
_cell.length_a   1.000
_cell.length_b   1.000
_cell.length_c   1.000
_cell.angle_alpha   90.00
_cell.angle_beta   90.00
_cell.angle_gamma   90.00
#
_symmetry.space_group_name_H-M   'P 1'
#
loop_
_entity.id
_entity.type
_entity.pdbx_description
1 polymer ?
#
loop_
_entity_poly.entity_id
_entity_poly.type
_entity_poly.pdbx_seq_one_letter_code
_entity_poly.pdbx_strand_id
1 'polypeptide(L)'
;MNRKTIGYILSVLGIIAFILTFDTVKAAINLPVLGTITNSILTIIAIVLVVIGILLLYKTSSKEKDVPIYKEKEVIGFRRIKSKS
;
A
#
# COMPACT_ATOMS: atom_id res chain seq x y z
N MET A 1 4.58 0.83 -18.04
CA MET A 1 3.92 0.17 -16.89
C MET A 1 3.55 1.25 -15.88
N ASN A 2 2.29 1.35 -15.46
CA ASN A 2 1.84 2.46 -14.60
C ASN A 2 2.30 2.25 -13.14
N ARG A 3 2.63 3.34 -12.41
CA ARG A 3 3.06 3.26 -10.99
C ARG A 3 2.08 2.49 -10.10
N LYS A 4 0.78 2.60 -10.40
CA LYS A 4 -0.29 1.84 -9.74
C LYS A 4 -0.16 0.33 -9.97
N THR A 5 0.11 -0.08 -11.21
CA THR A 5 0.30 -1.49 -11.59
C THR A 5 1.50 -2.08 -10.85
N ILE A 6 2.61 -1.34 -10.78
CA ILE A 6 3.79 -1.76 -10.03
C ILE A 6 3.45 -1.90 -8.53
N GLY A 7 2.73 -0.94 -7.95
CA GLY A 7 2.29 -1.00 -6.56
C GLY A 7 1.40 -2.21 -6.25
N TYR A 8 0.43 -2.52 -7.13
CA TYR A 8 -0.42 -3.71 -6.97
C TYR A 8 0.40 -5.01 -7.06
N ILE A 9 1.31 -5.13 -8.03
CA ILE A 9 2.18 -6.30 -8.16
C ILE A 9 3.03 -6.47 -6.89
N LEU A 10 3.61 -5.38 -6.38
CA LEU A 10 4.42 -5.39 -5.17
C LEU A 10 3.62 -5.79 -3.94
N SER A 11 2.40 -5.26 -3.78
CA SER A 11 1.52 -5.61 -2.67
C SER A 11 1.07 -7.06 -2.72
N VAL A 12 0.71 -7.58 -3.90
CA VAL A 12 0.35 -8.99 -4.07
C VAL A 12 1.54 -9.89 -3.74
N LEU A 13 2.74 -9.55 -4.23
CA LEU A 13 3.96 -10.28 -3.89
C LEU A 13 4.27 -10.24 -2.39
N GLY A 14 4.08 -9.09 -1.73
CA GLY A 14 4.25 -8.95 -0.28
C GLY A 14 3.27 -9.82 0.51
N ILE A 15 2.00 -9.87 0.09
CA ILE A 15 0.99 -10.73 0.72
C ILE A 15 1.34 -12.21 0.54
N ILE A 16 1.75 -12.62 -0.67
CA ILE A 16 2.17 -13.99 -0.94
C ILE A 16 3.39 -14.36 -0.08
N ALA A 17 4.41 -13.49 -0.02
CA ALA A 17 5.59 -13.69 0.81
C ALA A 17 5.23 -13.80 2.31
N PHE A 18 4.26 -13.00 2.77
CA PHE A 18 3.76 -13.06 4.14
C PHE A 18 3.03 -14.38 4.42
N ILE A 19 2.16 -14.83 3.52
CA ILE A 19 1.46 -16.11 3.67
C ILE A 19 2.44 -17.29 3.71
N LEU A 20 3.55 -17.20 2.96
CA LEU A 20 4.63 -18.18 3.01
C LEU A 20 5.42 -18.20 4.34
N THR A 21 5.18 -17.26 5.26
CA THR A 21 5.77 -17.33 6.61
C THR A 21 5.07 -18.33 7.52
N PHE A 22 3.84 -18.74 7.20
CA PHE A 22 3.09 -19.72 7.98
C PHE A 22 3.58 -21.14 7.68
N ASP A 23 3.97 -21.88 8.72
CA ASP A 23 4.52 -23.22 8.58
C ASP A 23 3.53 -24.21 7.93
N THR A 24 2.22 -24.03 8.16
CA THR A 24 1.14 -24.78 7.48
C THR A 24 1.17 -24.60 5.96
N VAL A 25 1.48 -23.39 5.50
CA VAL A 25 1.56 -23.08 4.07
C VAL A 25 2.89 -23.57 3.49
N LYS A 26 4.00 -23.41 4.22
CA LYS A 26 5.31 -23.93 3.80
C LYS A 26 5.27 -25.44 3.56
N ALA A 27 4.64 -26.17 4.48
CA ALA A 27 4.48 -27.62 4.40
C ALA A 27 3.61 -28.06 3.19
N ALA A 28 2.65 -27.23 2.78
CA ALA A 28 1.77 -27.52 1.65
C ALA A 28 2.46 -27.29 0.28
N ILE A 29 3.37 -26.32 0.19
CA ILE A 29 3.93 -25.86 -1.11
C ILE A 29 5.31 -26.47 -1.38
N ASN A 30 6.00 -27.06 -0.37
CA ASN A 30 7.27 -27.79 -0.53
C ASN A 30 8.29 -27.09 -1.46
N LEU A 31 8.47 -25.78 -1.30
CA LEU A 31 9.46 -25.04 -2.08
C LEU A 31 10.85 -25.25 -1.47
N PRO A 32 11.84 -25.76 -2.23
CA PRO A 32 13.19 -26.02 -1.73
C PRO A 32 13.91 -24.74 -1.25
N VAL A 33 13.46 -23.57 -1.71
CA VAL A 33 14.00 -22.25 -1.34
C VAL A 33 13.54 -21.79 0.06
N LEU A 34 12.45 -22.35 0.59
CA LEU A 34 11.91 -21.99 1.91
C LEU A 34 12.65 -22.67 3.07
N GLY A 35 13.42 -23.74 2.80
CA GLY A 35 14.18 -24.48 3.80
C GLY A 35 15.53 -23.86 4.14
N THR A 36 16.09 -23.05 3.23
CA THR A 36 17.38 -22.35 3.43
C THR A 36 17.23 -20.98 4.09
N ILE A 37 16.02 -20.43 4.15
CA ILE A 37 15.74 -19.10 4.68
C ILE A 37 15.05 -19.24 6.04
N THR A 38 15.71 -18.76 7.09
CA THR A 38 15.16 -18.72 8.45
C THR A 38 13.84 -17.94 8.47
N ASN A 39 12.83 -18.44 9.20
CA ASN A 39 11.49 -17.82 9.28
C ASN A 39 11.58 -16.32 9.57
N SER A 40 12.44 -15.89 10.49
CA SER A 40 12.65 -14.48 10.85
C SER A 40 13.04 -13.59 9.65
N ILE A 41 13.89 -14.08 8.75
CA ILE A 41 14.35 -13.32 7.57
C ILE A 41 13.20 -13.18 6.57
N LEU A 42 12.43 -14.26 6.36
CA LEU A 42 11.28 -14.24 5.46
C LEU A 42 10.20 -13.26 5.96
N THR A 43 9.96 -13.22 7.26
CA THR A 43 9.01 -12.27 7.87
C THR A 43 9.46 -10.82 7.69
N ILE A 44 10.74 -10.52 7.91
CA ILE A 44 11.30 -9.18 7.69
C ILE A 44 11.13 -8.76 6.22
N ILE A 45 11.48 -9.64 5.27
CA ILE A 45 11.35 -9.37 3.83
C ILE A 45 9.88 -9.13 3.46
N ALA A 46 8.96 -9.93 3.98
CA ALA A 46 7.53 -9.78 3.73
C ALA A 46 6.99 -8.44 4.27
N ILE A 47 7.38 -8.05 5.48
CA ILE A 47 7.00 -6.76 6.07
C ILE A 47 7.51 -5.60 5.21
N VAL A 48 8.78 -5.64 4.80
CA VAL A 48 9.39 -4.58 3.96
C VAL A 48 8.65 -4.45 2.62
N LEU A 49 8.35 -5.58 1.96
CA LEU A 49 7.59 -5.60 0.71
C LEU A 49 6.18 -5.01 0.86
N VAL A 50 5.46 -5.38 1.93
CA VAL A 50 4.13 -4.86 2.22
C VAL A 50 4.17 -3.36 2.51
N VAL A 51 5.10 -2.90 3.35
CA VAL A 51 5.24 -1.47 3.70
C VAL A 51 5.56 -0.63 2.47
N ILE A 52 6.52 -1.06 1.63
CA ILE A 52 6.86 -0.35 0.39
C ILE A 52 5.69 -0.36 -0.58
N GLY A 53 5.00 -1.50 -0.73
CA GLY A 53 3.79 -1.61 -1.55
C GLY A 53 2.69 -0.64 -1.10
N ILE A 54 2.43 -0.59 0.21
CA ILE A 54 1.48 0.35 0.80
C ILE A 54 1.92 1.78 0.55
N LEU A 55 3.18 2.15 0.78
CA LEU A 55 3.66 3.52 0.55
C LEU A 55 3.55 3.96 -0.92
N LEU A 56 3.79 3.05 -1.86
CA LEU A 56 3.61 3.32 -3.30
C LEU A 56 2.14 3.46 -3.70
N LEU A 57 1.23 2.74 -3.02
CA LEU A 57 -0.21 2.82 -3.23
C LEU A 57 -0.88 3.95 -2.44
N TYR A 58 -0.27 4.37 -1.33
CA TYR A 58 -0.70 5.50 -0.50
C TYR A 58 -0.40 6.78 -1.26
N LYS A 59 -1.20 7.00 -2.29
CA LYS A 59 -1.34 8.28 -2.94
C LYS A 59 -1.65 9.25 -1.80
N THR A 60 -0.80 10.26 -1.61
CA THR A 60 -1.24 11.50 -0.99
C THR A 60 -2.48 11.90 -1.74
N SER A 61 -3.63 11.57 -1.16
CA SER A 61 -4.90 12.14 -1.54
C SER A 61 -4.73 13.59 -1.11
N SER A 62 -4.17 14.39 -2.00
CA SER A 62 -4.36 15.83 -1.96
C SER A 62 -5.87 15.98 -2.09
N LYS A 63 -6.56 15.91 -0.95
CA LYS A 63 -7.98 16.21 -0.86
C LYS A 63 -8.04 17.63 -1.38
N GLU A 64 -8.65 17.81 -2.56
CA GLU A 64 -9.01 19.13 -3.04
C GLU A 64 -9.72 19.81 -1.86
N LYS A 65 -9.07 20.81 -1.29
CA LYS A 65 -9.63 21.51 -0.12
C LYS A 65 -10.81 22.30 -0.66
N ASP A 66 -12.00 21.84 -0.33
CA ASP A 66 -13.22 22.62 -0.46
C ASP A 66 -13.14 23.77 0.55
N VAL A 67 -13.02 24.98 0.05
CA VAL A 67 -12.99 26.19 0.88
C VAL A 67 -14.39 26.78 0.91
N PRO A 68 -15.02 26.93 2.08
CA PRO A 68 -16.33 27.57 2.20
C PRO A 68 -16.26 29.04 1.76
N ILE A 69 -17.28 29.48 1.04
CA ILE A 69 -17.50 30.87 0.65
C ILE A 69 -18.49 31.46 1.67
N TYR A 70 -18.10 32.54 2.35
CA TYR A 70 -18.92 33.21 3.33
C TYR A 70 -19.54 34.48 2.75
N LYS A 71 -20.82 34.73 3.07
CA LYS A 71 -21.45 36.04 2.91
C LYS A 71 -21.94 36.51 4.28
N GLU A 72 -21.42 37.65 4.71
CA GLU A 72 -21.64 38.25 6.04
C GLU A 72 -21.16 37.34 7.18
N LYS A 73 -21.86 36.24 7.46
CA LYS A 73 -21.47 35.16 8.38
C LYS A 73 -22.00 33.77 7.99
N GLU A 74 -22.72 33.66 6.88
CA GLU A 74 -23.34 32.42 6.43
C GLU A 74 -22.52 31.76 5.32
N VAL A 75 -22.41 30.42 5.36
CA VAL A 75 -21.76 29.64 4.30
C VAL A 75 -22.72 29.56 3.11
N ILE A 76 -22.41 30.27 2.03
CA ILE A 76 -23.23 30.32 0.82
C ILE A 76 -22.82 29.27 -0.23
N GLY A 77 -21.70 28.58 -0.01
CA GLY A 77 -21.24 27.51 -0.89
C GLY A 77 -19.81 27.08 -0.61
N PHE A 78 -19.29 26.15 -1.42
CA PHE A 78 -17.92 25.65 -1.33
C PHE A 78 -17.24 25.80 -2.69
N ARG A 79 -16.01 26.34 -2.72
CA ARG A 79 -15.17 26.35 -3.93
C ARG A 79 -14.12 25.25 -3.85
N ARG A 80 -13.94 24.52 -4.95
CA ARG A 80 -12.81 23.62 -5.15
C ARG A 80 -11.58 24.44 -5.51
N ILE A 81 -10.55 24.39 -4.68
CA ILE A 81 -9.23 24.86 -5.07
C ILE A 81 -8.54 23.70 -5.79
N LYS A 82 -8.49 23.74 -7.12
CA LYS A 82 -7.59 22.86 -7.88
C LYS A 82 -6.16 23.20 -7.48
N SER A 83 -5.55 22.33 -6.69
CA SER A 83 -4.11 22.37 -6.48
C SER A 83 -3.46 22.12 -7.85
N LYS A 84 -2.71 23.09 -8.38
CA LYS A 84 -1.89 22.88 -9.57
C LYS A 84 -0.85 21.82 -9.21
N SER A 85 -1.09 20.59 -9.66
CA SER A 85 -0.12 19.51 -9.69
C SER A 85 0.98 19.79 -10.70
#